data_AF-A0A210PJR2-F1
#
_entry.id   AF-A0A210PJR2-F1
#
_cell.length_a   1.000
_cell.length_b   1.000
_cell.length_c   1.000
_cell.angle_alpha   90.00
_cell.angle_beta   90.00
_cell.angle_gamma   90.00
#
_symmetry.space_group_name_H-M   'P 1'
#
loop_
_entity.id
_entity.type
_entity.pdbx_description
1 polymer ?
#
loop_
_entity_poly.entity_id
_entity_poly.type
_entity_poly.pdbx_seq_one_letter_code
_entity_poly.pdbx_strand_id
1 'polypeptide(L)'
;MCYIETKETKRKDNINYHRGNYPVICEGLKLVNWDQLDNLDNLDDTWNAFVVTLQDNIQKHIPVNKASNVKSKRRPLDPLTLQAVRKKHQTWTKYLHCKTPEKKIKFREARNNATACLRSSK
;
A
#
# COMPACT_ATOMS: atom_id res chain seq x y z
N MET A 1 34.34 3.58 4.26
CA MET A 1 33.39 3.34 3.14
C MET A 1 32.64 2.07 3.47
N CYS A 2 31.42 2.16 4.03
CA CYS A 2 30.60 0.98 4.27
C CYS A 2 29.68 0.77 3.06
N TYR A 3 29.89 -0.30 2.31
CA TYR A 3 29.04 -0.69 1.20
C TYR A 3 27.75 -1.30 1.77
N ILE A 4 26.60 -0.71 1.45
CA ILE A 4 25.30 -1.32 1.68
C ILE A 4 25.03 -2.21 0.46
N GLU A 5 25.15 -3.52 0.63
CA GLU A 5 24.69 -4.48 -0.37
C GLU A 5 23.18 -4.31 -0.56
N THR A 6 22.77 -3.81 -1.72
CA THR A 6 21.37 -3.74 -2.11
C THR A 6 20.91 -5.16 -2.44
N LYS A 7 20.31 -5.86 -1.47
CA LYS A 7 19.56 -7.09 -1.74
C LYS A 7 18.36 -6.73 -2.61
N GLU A 8 18.36 -7.20 -3.85
CA GLU A 8 17.20 -7.11 -4.73
C GLU A 8 16.06 -7.95 -4.16
N THR A 9 15.19 -7.34 -3.36
CA THR A 9 13.94 -7.98 -2.95
C THR A 9 13.04 -8.01 -4.18
N LYS A 10 12.93 -9.17 -4.84
CA LYS A 10 11.86 -9.43 -5.81
C LYS A 10 10.54 -9.07 -5.14
N ARG A 11 9.81 -8.11 -5.71
CA ARG A 11 8.51 -7.70 -5.17
C ARG A 11 7.57 -8.88 -5.32
N LYS A 12 7.15 -9.49 -4.21
CA LYS A 12 6.05 -10.45 -4.22
C LYS A 12 4.77 -9.70 -4.57
N ASP A 13 4.06 -10.18 -5.57
CA ASP A 13 2.75 -9.68 -5.91
C ASP A 13 1.80 -9.91 -4.73
N ASN A 14 1.23 -8.84 -4.19
CA ASN A 14 0.32 -8.93 -3.04
C ASN A 14 -1.06 -9.37 -3.53
N ILE A 15 -1.34 -10.67 -3.43
CA ILE A 15 -2.64 -11.26 -3.78
C ILE A 15 -3.72 -10.74 -2.81
N ASN A 16 -4.88 -10.33 -3.31
CA ASN A 16 -6.00 -9.85 -2.50
C ASN A 16 -7.01 -10.97 -2.22
N TYR A 17 -6.68 -11.87 -1.30
CA TYR A 17 -7.52 -13.02 -0.95
C TYR A 17 -8.96 -12.61 -0.58
N HIS A 18 -9.15 -11.51 0.16
CA HIS A 18 -10.48 -11.03 0.55
C HIS A 18 -11.38 -10.68 -0.66
N ARG A 19 -10.81 -10.33 -1.82
CA ARG A 19 -11.57 -10.03 -3.05
C ARG A 19 -11.64 -11.21 -4.02
N GLY A 20 -11.20 -12.39 -3.60
CA GLY A 20 -11.28 -13.60 -4.41
C GLY A 20 -12.72 -14.07 -4.61
N ASN A 21 -13.02 -14.53 -5.83
CA ASN A 21 -14.30 -15.19 -6.11
C ASN A 21 -14.23 -16.68 -5.76
N TYR A 22 -14.35 -16.97 -4.46
CA TYR A 22 -14.27 -18.34 -3.92
C TYR A 22 -15.33 -19.32 -4.46
N PRO A 23 -16.59 -18.93 -4.71
CA PRO A 23 -17.57 -19.81 -5.35
C PRO A 23 -17.08 -20.40 -6.68
N VAL A 24 -16.51 -19.55 -7.55
CA VAL A 24 -15.98 -19.99 -8.85
C VAL A 24 -14.74 -20.87 -8.70
N ILE A 25 -13.88 -20.58 -7.72
CA ILE A 25 -12.72 -21.44 -7.41
C ILE A 25 -13.19 -22.83 -6.96
N CYS A 26 -14.20 -22.90 -6.09
CA CYS A 26 -14.77 -24.17 -5.65
C CYS A 26 -15.41 -24.95 -6.81
N GLU A 27 -16.07 -24.27 -7.74
CA GLU A 27 -16.59 -24.90 -8.96
C GLU A 27 -15.47 -25.40 -9.88
N GLY A 28 -14.41 -24.62 -10.06
CA GLY A 28 -13.22 -25.02 -10.83
C GLY A 28 -12.54 -26.25 -10.24
N LEU A 29 -12.42 -26.34 -8.91
CA LEU A 29 -11.85 -27.49 -8.21
C LEU A 29 -12.72 -28.76 -8.29
N LYS A 30 -14.04 -28.61 -8.44
CA LYS A 30 -14.95 -29.75 -8.66
C LYS A 30 -14.83 -30.34 -10.07
N LEU A 31 -14.38 -29.55 -11.04
CA LEU A 31 -14.16 -29.98 -12.42
C LEU A 31 -12.81 -30.66 -12.62
N VAL A 32 -11.91 -30.58 -11.64
CA VAL A 32 -10.62 -31.28 -11.68
C VAL A 32 -10.88 -32.77 -11.47
N ASN A 33 -10.37 -33.58 -12.39
CA ASN A 33 -10.47 -35.04 -12.30
C ASN A 33 -9.39 -35.57 -11.35
N TRP A 34 -9.74 -35.70 -10.08
CA TRP A 34 -8.83 -36.16 -9.02
C TRP A 34 -8.43 -37.63 -9.19
N ASP A 35 -9.25 -38.44 -9.87
CA ASP A 35 -8.95 -39.84 -10.15
C ASP A 35 -7.71 -40.00 -11.04
N GLN A 36 -7.34 -38.97 -11.81
CA GLN A 36 -6.11 -38.97 -12.60
C GLN A 36 -4.85 -38.69 -11.76
N LEU A 37 -5.01 -38.04 -10.60
CA LEU A 37 -3.92 -37.80 -9.66
C LEU A 37 -3.59 -39.04 -8.81
N ASP A 38 -4.58 -39.90 -8.57
CA ASP A 38 -4.39 -41.18 -7.86
C ASP A 38 -3.61 -42.22 -8.70
N ASN A 39 -3.50 -42.01 -10.02
CA ASN A 39 -2.73 -42.86 -10.93
C ASN A 39 -1.24 -42.46 -11.03
N LEU A 40 -0.80 -41.45 -10.28
CA LEU A 40 0.61 -41.10 -10.18
C LEU A 40 1.27 -41.98 -9.12
N ASP A 41 2.29 -42.74 -9.51
CA ASP A 41 3.01 -43.67 -8.62
C ASP A 41 3.78 -42.97 -7.48
N ASN A 42 3.96 -41.64 -7.57
CA ASN A 42 4.77 -40.87 -6.65
C ASN A 42 3.97 -39.77 -5.95
N LEU A 43 3.91 -39.87 -4.61
CA LEU A 43 3.19 -38.95 -3.74
C LEU A 43 3.63 -37.49 -3.93
N ASP A 44 4.94 -37.26 -4.14
CA ASP A 44 5.48 -35.92 -4.35
C ASP A 44 4.97 -35.30 -5.65
N ASP A 45 4.82 -36.10 -6.70
CA ASP A 45 4.32 -35.63 -8.00
C ASP A 45 2.81 -35.34 -7.94
N THR A 46 2.05 -36.18 -7.23
CA THR A 46 0.63 -35.94 -6.94
C THR A 46 0.44 -34.64 -6.15
N TRP A 47 1.25 -34.42 -5.11
CA TRP A 47 1.19 -33.21 -4.30
C TRP A 47 1.57 -31.97 -5.11
N ASN A 48 2.60 -32.06 -5.94
CA ASN A 48 3.00 -30.95 -6.83
C ASN A 48 1.89 -30.61 -7.82
N ALA A 49 1.26 -31.61 -8.45
CA ALA A 49 0.15 -31.40 -9.38
C ALA A 49 -1.06 -30.75 -8.69
N PHE A 50 -1.39 -31.17 -7.46
CA PHE A 50 -2.42 -30.52 -6.65
C PHE A 50 -2.09 -29.04 -6.40
N VAL A 51 -0.88 -28.76 -5.93
CA VAL A 51 -0.44 -27.39 -5.60
C VAL A 51 -0.46 -26.49 -6.82
N VAL A 52 0.00 -26.97 -7.98
CA VAL A 52 -0.02 -26.22 -9.24
C VAL A 52 -1.45 -25.91 -9.65
N THR A 53 -2.35 -26.90 -9.62
CA THR A 53 -3.75 -26.72 -9.99
C THR A 53 -4.45 -25.70 -9.09
N LEU A 54 -4.16 -25.74 -7.78
CA LEU A 54 -4.69 -24.77 -6.82
C LEU A 54 -4.12 -23.37 -7.04
N GLN A 55 -2.82 -23.24 -7.28
CA GLN A 55 -2.17 -21.96 -7.58
C GLN A 55 -2.73 -21.32 -8.86
N ASP A 56 -2.96 -22.12 -9.89
CA ASP A 56 -3.56 -21.68 -11.15
C ASP A 56 -4.96 -21.08 -10.93
N ASN A 57 -5.80 -21.77 -10.15
CA ASN A 57 -7.14 -21.29 -9.80
C ASN A 57 -7.09 -20.00 -8.97
N ILE A 58 -6.16 -19.93 -8.01
CA ILE A 58 -5.93 -18.72 -7.21
C ILE A 58 -5.50 -17.55 -8.09
N GLN A 59 -4.56 -17.75 -9.02
CA GLN A 59 -4.06 -16.69 -9.88
C GLN A 59 -5.12 -16.20 -10.90
N LYS A 60 -5.99 -17.11 -11.38
CA LYS A 60 -7.07 -16.77 -12.32
C LYS A 60 -8.22 -16.01 -11.67
N HIS A 61 -8.59 -16.39 -10.43
CA HIS A 61 -9.83 -15.91 -9.80
C HIS A 61 -9.62 -14.97 -8.62
N ILE A 62 -8.39 -14.80 -8.13
CA ILE A 62 -8.08 -13.83 -7.08
C ILE A 62 -7.32 -12.64 -7.69
N PRO A 63 -7.87 -11.42 -7.60
CA PRO A 63 -7.20 -10.26 -8.14
C PRO A 63 -5.92 -9.98 -7.37
N VAL A 64 -4.84 -9.72 -8.10
CA VAL A 64 -3.59 -9.21 -7.54
C VAL A 64 -3.77 -7.72 -7.25
N ASN A 65 -3.41 -7.27 -6.04
CA ASN A 65 -3.30 -5.85 -5.77
C ASN A 65 -2.16 -5.31 -6.63
N LYS A 66 -2.52 -4.61 -7.71
CA LYS A 66 -1.55 -3.80 -8.44
C LYS A 66 -0.98 -2.82 -7.41
N ALA A 67 0.32 -2.94 -7.14
CA ALA A 67 1.03 -1.88 -6.46
C ALA A 67 0.74 -0.62 -7.27
N SER A 68 0.05 0.35 -6.67
CA SER A 68 -0.17 1.65 -7.27
C SER A 68 1.19 2.28 -7.48
N ASN A 69 1.83 1.99 -8.62
CA ASN A 69 3.05 2.65 -9.07
C ASN A 69 2.77 4.09 -9.49
N VAL A 70 1.50 4.52 -9.41
CA VAL A 70 1.15 5.92 -9.33
C VAL A 70 1.60 6.42 -7.96
N LYS A 71 2.92 6.62 -7.81
CA LYS A 71 3.41 7.76 -7.05
C LYS A 71 2.71 8.95 -7.69
N SER A 72 1.54 9.31 -7.16
CA SER A 72 0.88 10.57 -7.48
C SER A 72 2.00 11.59 -7.34
N LYS A 73 2.47 12.13 -8.48
CA LYS A 73 3.49 13.16 -8.50
C LYS A 73 2.83 14.31 -7.78
N ARG A 74 3.04 14.38 -6.45
CA ARG A 74 2.49 15.43 -5.62
C ARG A 74 2.93 16.71 -6.29
N ARG A 75 1.97 17.50 -6.77
CA ARG A 75 2.28 18.77 -7.41
C ARG A 75 3.13 19.57 -6.43
N PRO A 76 4.22 20.19 -6.89
CA PRO A 76 5.01 21.05 -6.03
C PRO A 76 4.06 22.10 -5.43
N LEU A 77 4.12 22.27 -4.12
CA LEU A 77 3.33 23.27 -3.42
C LEU A 77 3.76 24.67 -3.86
N ASP A 78 2.79 25.56 -4.05
CA ASP A 78 3.06 26.97 -4.32
C ASP A 78 3.94 27.59 -3.20
N PRO A 79 4.88 28.51 -3.51
CA PRO A 79 5.76 29.10 -2.51
C PRO A 79 5.03 29.74 -1.32
N LEU A 80 3.85 30.34 -1.54
CA LEU A 80 3.04 30.91 -0.46
C LEU A 80 2.54 29.83 0.50
N THR A 81 2.11 28.69 -0.05
CA THR A 81 1.65 27.54 0.73
C THR A 81 2.80 26.93 1.54
N LEU A 82 3.99 26.83 0.95
CA LEU A 82 5.20 26.39 1.67
C LEU A 82 5.55 27.34 2.82
N GLN A 83 5.48 28.66 2.60
CA GLN A 83 5.74 29.65 3.64
C GLN A 83 4.74 29.53 4.79
N ALA A 84 3.45 29.35 4.48
CA ALA A 84 2.40 29.15 5.50
C ALA A 84 2.64 27.88 6.33
N VAL A 85 3.02 26.76 5.70
CA VAL A 85 3.35 25.51 6.39
C VAL A 85 4.58 25.68 7.30
N ARG A 86 5.64 26.35 6.83
CA ARG A 86 6.83 26.66 7.64
C ARG A 86 6.47 27.54 8.84
N LYS A 87 5.64 28.58 8.64
CA LYS A 87 5.18 29.49 9.71
C LYS A 87 4.32 28.75 10.75
N LYS A 88 3.45 27.82 10.33
CA LYS A 88 2.71 26.93 11.23
C LYS A 88 3.67 26.11 12.09
N HIS A 89 4.69 25.50 11.49
CA HIS A 89 5.66 24.69 12.23
C HIS A 89 6.46 25.55 13.23
N GLN A 90 6.96 26.70 12.80
CA GLN A 90 7.72 27.62 13.66
C GLN A 90 6.90 28.10 14.87
N THR A 91 5.64 28.49 14.66
CA THR A 91 4.75 28.95 15.74
C THR A 91 4.38 27.81 16.70
N TRP A 92 4.22 26.59 16.19
CA TRP A 92 4.03 25.39 17.01
C TRP A 92 5.22 25.13 17.93
N THR A 93 6.45 25.14 17.40
CA THR A 93 7.67 24.94 18.19
C THR A 93 7.82 26.02 19.27
N LYS A 94 7.56 27.29 18.93
CA LYS A 94 7.58 28.40 19.90
C LYS A 94 6.51 28.25 20.99
N TYR A 95 5.32 27.77 20.64
CA TYR A 95 4.27 27.48 21.61
C TYR A 95 4.65 26.30 22.51
N LEU A 96 5.23 25.22 21.98
CA LEU A 96 5.68 24.10 22.79
C LEU A 96 6.74 24.49 23.82
N HIS A 97 7.62 25.43 23.47
CA HIS A 97 8.67 25.93 24.36
C HIS A 97 8.11 26.83 25.49
N CYS A 98 7.36 27.88 25.16
CA CYS A 98 6.93 28.88 26.15
C CYS A 98 5.52 28.65 26.71
N LYS A 99 4.66 27.90 26.01
CA LYS A 99 3.24 27.60 26.33
C LYS A 99 2.36 28.82 26.68
N THR A 100 2.74 30.02 26.27
CA THR A 100 1.97 31.23 26.56
C THR A 100 0.71 31.34 25.69
N PRO A 101 -0.38 31.95 26.21
CA PRO A 101 -1.65 32.09 25.48
C PRO A 101 -1.49 32.85 24.16
N GLU A 102 -0.64 33.87 24.11
CA GLU A 102 -0.34 34.60 22.88
C GLU A 102 0.25 33.73 21.78
N LYS A 103 1.18 32.82 22.13
CA LYS A 103 1.79 31.89 21.17
C LYS A 103 0.77 30.86 20.69
N LYS A 104 -0.19 30.48 21.55
CA LYS A 104 -1.31 29.60 21.19
C LYS A 104 -2.24 30.26 20.15
N ILE A 105 -2.54 31.55 20.31
CA ILE A 105 -3.33 32.33 19.35
C ILE A 105 -2.58 32.42 18.02
N LYS A 106 -1.30 32.82 18.04
CA LYS A 106 -0.45 32.90 16.83
C LYS A 106 -0.33 31.57 16.10
N PHE A 107 -0.24 30.45 16.81
CA PHE A 107 -0.26 29.12 16.22
C PHE A 107 -1.62 28.80 15.57
N ARG A 108 -2.73 29.13 16.23
CA ARG A 108 -4.08 28.91 15.68
C ARG A 108 -4.27 29.65 14.36
N GLU A 109 -3.86 30.92 14.30
CA GLU A 109 -3.88 31.73 13.08
C GLU A 109 -3.02 31.11 11.98
N ALA A 110 -1.77 30.77 12.30
CA ALA A 110 -0.86 30.16 11.32
C ALA A 110 -1.37 28.79 10.82
N ARG A 111 -2.00 27.99 11.68
CA ARG A 111 -2.65 26.73 11.32
C ARG A 111 -3.82 26.95 10.37
N ASN A 112 -4.71 27.89 10.67
CA ASN A 112 -5.87 28.18 9.84
C ASN A 112 -5.43 28.70 8.47
N ASN A 113 -4.42 29.58 8.43
CA ASN A 113 -3.85 30.08 7.19
C ASN A 113 -3.23 28.95 6.34
N ALA A 114 -2.42 28.07 6.95
CA ALA A 114 -1.86 26.92 6.23
C ALA A 114 -2.95 25.99 5.66
N THR A 115 -4.03 25.75 6.41
CA THR A 115 -5.18 24.97 5.92
C THR A 115 -5.88 25.65 4.77
N ALA A 116 -6.06 26.97 4.82
CA ALA A 116 -6.66 27.74 3.73
C ALA A 116 -5.80 27.66 2.46
N CYS A 117 -4.49 27.93 2.56
CA CYS A 117 -3.56 27.83 1.42
C CYS A 117 -3.53 26.41 0.82
N LEU A 118 -3.55 25.36 1.64
CA LEU A 118 -3.59 23.97 1.16
C LEU A 118 -4.88 23.63 0.41
N ARG A 119 -6.01 24.24 0.78
CA ARG A 119 -7.29 24.06 0.07
C ARG A 119 -7.36 24.85 -1.24
N SER A 120 -6.70 26.00 -1.29
CA SER A 120 -6.68 26.85 -2.49
C SER A 120 -5.57 26.47 -3.48
N SER A 121 -4.54 25.73 -3.05
CA SER A 121 -3.45 25.27 -3.91
C SER A 121 -3.98 24.25 -4.94
N LYS A 122 -3.96 24.61 -6.22
CA LYS A 122 -4.30 23.74 -7.36
C LYS A 122 -3.06 23.12 -8.01
#